data_AF-A0A2S9SVN2-F1
#
_entry.id   AF-A0A2S9SVN2-F1
#
_cell.length_a   1.000
_cell.length_b   1.000
_cell.length_c   1.000
_cell.angle_alpha   90.00
_cell.angle_beta   90.00
_cell.angle_gamma   90.00
#
_symmetry.space_group_name_H-M   'P 1'
#
loop_
_entity.id
_entity.type
_entity.pdbx_description
1 polymer ?
#
loop_
_entity_poly.entity_id
_entity_poly.type
_entity_poly.pdbx_seq_one_letter_code
_entity_poly.pdbx_strand_id
1 'polypeptide(L)'
;MWNSQAFSYFLNLLKDELKIYSFENLEKKSHTHYEFNIYRVNNEFNIYLIYIYEMNKEIFIVDTKGELYENLLRNFEKSYSCNFEKNQTNNLDLNISLAKNNALNNYFKLASS
;
A
#
# COMPACT_ATOMS: atom_id res chain seq x y z
N MET A 1 3.84 15.40 10.67
CA MET A 1 4.68 14.42 11.41
C MET A 1 3.91 13.18 11.88
N TRP A 2 2.58 13.18 11.98
CA TRP A 2 1.79 12.03 12.44
C TRP A 2 1.59 10.90 11.39
N ASN A 3 1.22 11.24 10.15
CA ASN A 3 0.88 10.25 9.10
C ASN A 3 2.05 9.37 8.65
N SER A 4 3.30 9.85 8.86
CA SER A 4 4.51 9.08 8.56
C SER A 4 4.63 7.87 9.48
N GLN A 5 4.07 7.92 10.70
CA GLN A 5 4.27 6.88 11.70
C GLN A 5 3.36 5.68 11.46
N ALA A 6 2.08 5.91 11.15
CA ALA A 6 1.14 4.86 10.77
C ALA A 6 1.57 4.18 9.46
N PHE A 7 2.02 4.96 8.48
CA PHE A 7 2.52 4.41 7.21
C PHE A 7 3.77 3.54 7.40
N SER A 8 4.75 4.00 8.18
CA SER A 8 5.92 3.18 8.52
C SER A 8 5.54 1.92 9.30
N TYR A 9 4.57 1.99 10.21
CA TYR A 9 4.09 0.82 10.96
C TYR A 9 3.46 -0.22 10.03
N PHE A 10 2.56 0.21 9.15
CA PHE A 10 1.93 -0.65 8.16
C PHE A 10 2.96 -1.32 7.24
N LEU A 11 3.95 -0.55 6.76
CA LEU A 11 5.01 -1.11 5.92
C LEU A 11 5.85 -2.17 6.63
N ASN A 12 6.15 -1.98 7.93
CA ASN A 12 6.88 -2.98 8.70
C ASN A 12 6.04 -4.25 8.89
N LEU A 13 4.75 -4.12 9.24
CA LEU A 13 3.83 -5.25 9.33
C LEU A 13 3.75 -6.01 7.99
N LEU A 14 3.61 -5.28 6.88
CA LEU A 14 3.57 -5.87 5.55
C LEU A 14 4.83 -6.67 5.24
N LYS A 15 6.01 -6.15 5.61
CA LYS A 15 7.30 -6.83 5.42
C LYS A 15 7.40 -8.10 6.27
N ASP A 16 6.98 -8.03 7.52
CA ASP A 16 7.05 -9.16 8.45
C ASP A 16 6.13 -10.30 7.99
N GLU A 17 4.89 -9.97 7.61
CA GLU A 17 3.88 -10.94 7.15
C GLU A 17 4.29 -11.64 5.85
N LEU A 18 4.85 -10.89 4.91
CA LEU A 18 5.33 -11.42 3.64
C LEU A 18 6.73 -12.02 3.71
N LYS A 19 7.38 -12.00 4.90
CA LYS A 19 8.77 -12.45 5.10
C LYS A 19 9.73 -11.83 4.07
N ILE A 20 9.57 -10.53 3.85
CA ILE A 20 10.30 -9.77 2.83
C ILE A 20 11.76 -9.59 3.25
N TYR A 21 12.70 -9.93 2.38
CA TYR A 21 14.13 -9.66 2.57
C TYR A 21 14.65 -8.52 1.68
N SER A 22 13.95 -8.17 0.59
CA SER A 22 14.22 -6.93 -0.18
C SER A 22 12.94 -6.13 -0.45
N PHE A 23 12.99 -4.83 -0.19
CA PHE A 23 11.84 -3.93 -0.32
C PHE A 23 12.30 -2.56 -0.84
N GLU A 24 12.27 -2.39 -2.15
CA GLU A 24 12.76 -1.20 -2.85
C GLU A 24 11.58 -0.33 -3.31
N ASN A 25 11.62 0.98 -3.04
CA ASN A 25 10.61 1.90 -3.55
C ASN A 25 10.96 2.31 -4.98
N LEU A 26 10.13 1.89 -5.94
CA LEU A 26 10.30 2.19 -7.37
C LEU A 26 9.64 3.51 -7.76
N GLU A 27 8.51 3.83 -7.11
CA GLU A 27 7.77 5.06 -7.36
C GLU A 27 7.11 5.54 -6.07
N LYS A 28 7.10 6.87 -5.89
CA LYS A 28 6.27 7.58 -4.91
C LYS A 28 5.65 8.82 -5.55
N LYS A 29 4.34 8.93 -5.47
CA LYS A 29 3.54 10.10 -5.90
C LYS A 29 2.60 10.52 -4.78
N SER A 30 2.53 11.82 -4.52
CA SER A 30 1.72 12.38 -3.43
C SER A 30 0.74 13.43 -3.97
N HIS A 31 -0.54 13.25 -3.69
CA HIS A 31 -1.61 14.15 -4.12
C HIS A 31 -2.59 14.39 -2.97
N THR A 32 -2.57 15.58 -2.37
CA THR A 32 -3.50 16.00 -1.31
C THR A 32 -3.56 14.99 -0.15
N HIS A 33 -4.57 14.11 -0.15
CA HIS A 33 -4.83 13.08 0.86
C HIS A 33 -4.43 11.67 0.42
N TYR A 34 -3.68 11.55 -0.68
CA TYR A 34 -3.27 10.28 -1.28
C TYR A 34 -1.74 10.20 -1.40
N GLU A 35 -1.19 9.05 -1.03
CA GLU A 35 0.15 8.62 -1.39
C GLU A 35 0.09 7.31 -2.16
N PHE A 36 0.66 7.33 -3.35
CA PHE A 36 0.77 6.22 -4.27
C PHE A 36 2.22 5.76 -4.27
N ASN A 37 2.46 4.50 -3.91
CA ASN A 37 3.80 3.93 -3.86
C ASN A 37 3.84 2.60 -4.63
N ILE A 38 4.92 2.37 -5.38
CA ILE A 38 5.21 1.08 -6.00
C ILE A 38 6.47 0.54 -5.33
N TYR A 39 6.40 -0.70 -4.83
CA TYR A 39 7.53 -1.38 -4.22
C TYR A 39 7.91 -2.65 -4.96
N ARG A 40 9.20 -2.84 -5.26
CA ARG A 40 9.75 -4.14 -5.67
C ARG A 40 9.99 -4.97 -4.42
N VAL A 41 9.39 -6.15 -4.37
CA VAL A 41 9.51 -7.08 -3.24
C VAL A 41 10.32 -8.29 -3.66
N ASN A 42 11.32 -8.64 -2.85
CA ASN A 42 12.19 -9.81 -3.01
C ASN A 42 12.88 -9.91 -4.38
N ASN A 43 12.91 -8.80 -5.13
CA ASN A 43 13.30 -8.73 -6.54
C ASN A 43 12.45 -9.61 -7.48
N GLU A 44 11.24 -10.01 -7.05
CA GLU A 44 10.38 -10.95 -7.76
C GLU A 44 9.09 -10.31 -8.29
N PHE A 45 8.40 -9.53 -7.47
CA PHE A 45 7.09 -8.98 -7.80
C PHE A 45 6.92 -7.54 -7.31
N ASN A 46 5.91 -6.85 -7.82
CA ASN A 46 5.62 -5.46 -7.46
C ASN A 46 4.38 -5.36 -6.58
N ILE A 47 4.45 -4.57 -5.51
CA ILE A 47 3.29 -4.19 -4.71
C ILE A 47 2.93 -2.75 -5.04
N TYR A 48 1.67 -2.52 -5.38
CA TYR A 48 1.11 -1.18 -5.58
C TYR A 48 0.35 -0.80 -4.29
N LEU A 49 0.89 0.16 -3.54
CA LEU A 49 0.32 0.62 -2.28
C LEU A 49 -0.34 1.98 -2.49
N ILE A 50 -1.60 2.07 -2.10
CA ILE A 50 -2.37 3.32 -2.05
C ILE A 50 -2.65 3.62 -0.60
N TYR A 51 -2.19 4.78 -0.15
CA TYR A 51 -2.40 5.27 1.19
C TYR A 51 -3.28 6.52 1.14
N ILE A 52 -4.45 6.46 1.78
CA ILE A 52 -5.39 7.56 1.83
C ILE A 52 -5.47 8.02 3.29
N TYR A 53 -5.28 9.32 3.54
CA TYR A 53 -5.29 9.87 4.88
C TYR A 53 -6.08 11.17 4.97
N GLU A 54 -6.96 11.23 5.97
CA GLU A 54 -7.68 12.42 6.41
C GLU A 54 -7.39 12.67 7.90
N MET A 55 -7.89 13.76 8.48
CA MET A 55 -7.55 14.15 9.86
C MET A 55 -7.75 13.02 10.90
N ASN A 56 -8.77 12.18 10.73
CA ASN A 56 -9.13 11.14 11.69
C ASN A 56 -9.24 9.73 11.05
N LYS A 57 -8.73 9.54 9.84
CA LYS A 57 -8.91 8.29 9.09
C LYS A 57 -7.71 8.00 8.22
N GLU A 58 -7.21 6.77 8.31
CA GLU A 58 -6.12 6.25 7.49
C GLU A 58 -6.59 4.95 6.83
N ILE A 59 -6.37 4.84 5.51
CA ILE A 59 -6.74 3.67 4.71
C ILE A 59 -5.52 3.22 3.92
N PHE A 60 -5.18 1.94 4.07
CA PHE A 60 -4.11 1.29 3.32
C PHE A 60 -4.71 0.27 2.37
N ILE A 61 -4.39 0.38 1.08
CA ILE A 61 -4.85 -0.54 0.04
C ILE A 61 -3.64 -1.11 -0.67
N VAL A 62 -3.49 -2.43 -0.60
CA VAL A 62 -2.50 -3.17 -1.37
C VAL A 62 -3.17 -3.73 -2.62
N ASP A 63 -2.81 -3.20 -3.77
CA ASP A 63 -3.25 -3.66 -5.08
C ASP A 63 -2.15 -4.53 -5.70
N THR A 64 -2.42 -5.81 -5.87
CA THR A 64 -1.45 -6.77 -6.45
C THR A 64 -1.42 -6.73 -7.97
N LYS A 65 -2.41 -6.15 -8.64
CA LYS A 65 -2.50 -6.06 -10.11
C LYS A 65 -2.11 -4.68 -10.64
N GLY A 66 -2.21 -3.65 -9.80
CA GLY A 66 -1.92 -2.26 -10.14
C GLY A 66 -3.03 -1.57 -10.95
N GLU A 67 -4.16 -2.24 -11.20
CA GLU A 67 -5.30 -1.69 -11.94
C GLU A 67 -6.01 -0.59 -11.14
N LEU A 68 -6.25 -0.80 -9.85
CA LEU A 68 -6.88 0.20 -8.99
C LEU A 68 -5.94 1.38 -8.77
N TYR A 69 -4.66 1.09 -8.52
CA TYR A 69 -3.60 2.10 -8.40
C TYR A 69 -3.60 3.04 -9.61
N GLU A 70 -3.51 2.47 -10.81
CA GLU A 70 -3.40 3.25 -12.04
C GLU A 70 -4.69 4.04 -12.32
N ASN A 71 -5.87 3.41 -12.14
CA ASN A 71 -7.16 4.07 -12.33
C ASN A 71 -7.36 5.24 -11.38
N LEU A 72 -6.97 5.10 -10.10
CA LEU A 72 -7.09 6.18 -9.13
C LEU A 72 -6.10 7.31 -9.40
N LEU A 73 -4.84 6.99 -9.69
CA LEU A 73 -3.82 7.98 -9.99
C LEU A 73 -4.15 8.79 -11.25
N ARG A 74 -4.76 8.16 -12.27
CA ARG A 74 -5.22 8.84 -13.49
C ARG A 74 -6.27 9.93 -13.24
N ASN A 75 -7.00 9.89 -12.11
CA ASN A 75 -7.90 10.99 -11.74
C ASN A 75 -7.14 12.27 -11.35
N PHE A 76 -5.89 12.14 -10.90
CA PHE A 76 -5.00 13.25 -10.57
C PHE A 76 -4.07 13.59 -11.74
N GLU A 77 -3.53 12.56 -12.40
CA GLU A 77 -2.60 12.66 -13.52
C GLU A 77 -3.15 11.91 -14.74
N LYS A 78 -3.98 12.58 -15.55
CA LYS A 78 -4.69 11.93 -16.68
C LYS A 78 -3.79 11.19 -17.68
N SER A 79 -2.54 11.64 -17.84
CA SER A 79 -1.55 11.05 -18.74
C SER A 79 -0.71 9.96 -18.10
N TYR A 80 -0.94 9.61 -16.83
CA TYR A 80 -0.17 8.58 -16.14
C TYR A 80 -0.37 7.21 -16.81
N SER A 81 0.74 6.51 -17.02
CA SER A 81 0.79 5.14 -17.51
C SER A 81 1.79 4.39 -16.66
N CYS A 82 1.37 3.27 -16.07
CA CYS A 82 2.26 2.46 -15.25
C CYS A 82 3.20 1.65 -16.15
N ASN A 83 4.52 1.87 -16.01
CA ASN A 83 5.55 1.20 -16.81
C ASN A 83 6.21 0.02 -16.07
N PHE A 84 5.66 -0.40 -14.93
CA PHE A 84 6.18 -1.49 -14.13
C PHE A 84 5.43 -2.80 -14.42
N GLU A 85 6.13 -3.92 -14.39
CA GLU A 85 5.54 -5.25 -14.60
C GLU A 85 4.39 -5.50 -13.61
N LYS A 86 3.21 -5.78 -14.16
CA LYS A 86 2.03 -6.16 -13.37
C LYS A 86 2.11 -7.65 -13.06
N ASN A 87 1.76 -8.03 -11.83
CA ASN A 87 1.80 -9.44 -11.43
C ASN A 87 0.73 -10.23 -12.19
N GLN A 88 1.15 -11.26 -12.93
CA GLN A 88 0.25 -12.07 -13.76
C GLN A 88 -0.58 -13.09 -12.96
N THR A 89 -0.18 -13.39 -11.71
CA THR A 89 -0.86 -14.38 -10.86
C THR A 89 -1.18 -13.80 -9.48
N ASN A 90 -2.38 -14.10 -8.99
CA ASN A 90 -2.94 -13.63 -7.71
C ASN A 90 -2.32 -14.30 -6.47
N ASN A 91 -1.14 -14.92 -6.57
CA ASN A 91 -0.58 -15.81 -5.53
C ASN A 91 -0.12 -15.11 -4.24
N LEU A 92 -0.38 -13.81 -4.10
CA LEU A 92 -0.21 -13.09 -2.84
C LEU A 92 -1.49 -13.21 -2.03
N ASP A 93 -1.54 -14.19 -1.12
CA ASP A 93 -2.60 -14.37 -0.11
C ASP A 93 -2.56 -13.27 0.99
N LEU A 94 -2.32 -12.03 0.58
CA LEU A 94 -2.23 -10.83 1.41
C LEU A 94 -3.56 -10.43 2.03
N ASN A 95 -4.67 -10.72 1.32
CA ASN A 95 -6.02 -10.36 1.75
C ASN A 95 -6.45 -11.05 3.05
N ILE A 96 -5.89 -12.22 3.35
CA ILE A 96 -6.30 -12.99 4.54
C ILE A 96 -5.45 -12.64 5.75
N SER A 97 -4.14 -12.41 5.63
CA SER A 97 -3.27 -12.15 6.79
C SER A 97 -3.42 -10.73 7.33
N LEU A 98 -3.37 -9.70 6.48
CA LEU A 98 -3.38 -8.30 6.94
C LEU A 98 -4.74 -7.87 7.51
N ALA A 99 -5.84 -8.27 6.87
CA ALA A 99 -7.19 -7.97 7.36
C ALA A 99 -7.49 -8.71 8.67
N LYS A 100 -7.08 -9.99 8.80
CA LYS A 100 -7.21 -10.74 10.06
C LYS A 100 -6.32 -10.15 11.15
N ASN A 101 -5.08 -9.79 10.85
CA ASN A 101 -4.18 -9.18 11.83
C ASN A 101 -4.63 -7.80 12.26
N ASN A 102 -5.19 -6.99 11.37
CA ASN A 102 -5.79 -5.72 11.79
C ASN A 102 -7.02 -5.91 12.69
N ALA A 103 -7.86 -6.93 12.42
CA ALA A 103 -8.98 -7.28 13.30
C ALA A 103 -8.53 -7.85 14.66
N LEU A 104 -7.38 -8.55 14.71
CA LEU A 104 -6.82 -9.15 15.93
C LEU A 104 -5.99 -8.15 16.76
N ASN A 105 -5.25 -7.26 16.11
CA ASN A 105 -4.27 -6.38 16.76
C ASN A 105 -4.72 -4.91 16.83
N ASN A 106 -5.97 -4.60 16.47
CA ASN A 106 -6.56 -3.25 16.54
C ASN A 106 -5.74 -2.14 15.84
N TYR A 107 -5.04 -2.44 14.75
CA TYR A 107 -4.12 -1.48 14.12
C TYR A 107 -4.79 -0.22 13.58
N PHE A 108 -6.08 -0.27 13.23
CA PHE A 108 -6.86 0.91 12.79
C PHE A 108 -7.98 1.32 13.76
N LYS A 109 -7.99 0.81 15.00
CA LYS A 109 -8.88 1.31 16.06
C LYS A 109 -8.06 2.05 17.11
N LEU A 110 -8.05 3.38 17.01
CA LEU A 110 -8.53 4.32 18.05
C LEU A 110 -8.18 5.76 17.64
N ALA A 111 -9.10 6.40 16.93
CA ALA A 111 -9.34 7.84 17.05
C ALA A 111 -10.80 8.00 17.48
N SER A 112 -11.05 7.72 18.76
CA SER A 112 -12.30 8.07 19.42
C SER A 112 -11.93 8.77 20.73
N SER A 113 -11.90 10.09 20.67
CA SER A 113 -12.02 11.00 21.81
C SER A 113 -13.14 11.99 21.49
#